data_AF-A0A419WTL5-F1
#
_entry.id   AF-A0A419WTL5-F1
#
_cell.length_a   1.000
_cell.length_b   1.000
_cell.length_c   1.000
_cell.angle_alpha   90.00
_cell.angle_beta   90.00
_cell.angle_gamma   90.00
#
_symmetry.space_group_name_H-M   'P 1'
#
loop_
_entity.id
_entity.type
_entity.pdbx_description
1 polymer ?
#
loop_
_entity_poly.entity_id
_entity_poly.type
_entity_poly.pdbx_seq_one_letter_code
_entity_poly.pdbx_strand_id
1 'polypeptide(L)'
;MKKYINWIAWISLGIAFCYGIIFTDHSHELEHLKILQTEDLQLKEAKEGVYPLYKNEKLYGYLSTGSSQGYGGPLQVAVVSDTSGLITGTELIKNFETPSFVAKLSNKKYYEQYEEKSLNDEFQLKKDVEAVSGATVSSLAIANASRDASYQIAHKVFQLETPRIEKSWRLTPKEGIVALIIIIAFLAIYFKSKKLIYFNLFLGLVFIGFLFNASLSLTHFGRILLGYFPDIHTHLSWWLLVAATLSLIIIWGKNVYCTAICPFRASQMLLHQISGINIKMDQSLGKALAFTPKFLIWLSLILIFISQNPSLSSYEPFAMLFSLKGEGIQWYILPTALIGALFFSNFFCRFFCPVGGILNWVIARRNQVKQLIQKYKQDA
;
A
#
# COMPACT_ATOMS: atom_id res chain seq x y z
N MET A 1 20.48 8.54 28.89
CA MET A 1 19.09 8.05 28.68
C MET A 1 18.62 8.05 27.23
N LYS A 2 18.57 9.19 26.50
CA LYS A 2 18.06 9.22 25.10
C LYS A 2 18.75 8.25 24.12
N LYS A 3 20.07 8.02 24.26
CA LYS A 3 20.82 7.07 23.43
C LYS A 3 20.38 5.62 23.65
N TYR A 4 20.14 5.21 24.89
CA TYR A 4 19.68 3.87 25.25
C TYR A 4 18.25 3.60 24.78
N ILE A 5 17.35 4.57 24.91
CA ILE A 5 15.97 4.46 24.41
C ILE A 5 15.95 4.21 22.90
N ASN A 6 16.81 4.91 22.14
CA ASN A 6 16.91 4.68 20.70
C ASN A 6 17.43 3.26 20.39
N TRP A 7 18.42 2.77 21.13
CA TRP A 7 18.95 1.41 20.94
C TRP A 7 17.90 0.33 21.21
N ILE A 8 17.16 0.45 22.31
CA ILE A 8 16.07 -0.48 22.64
C ILE A 8 15.02 -0.49 21.54
N ALA A 9 14.64 0.68 21.02
CA ALA A 9 13.66 0.78 19.94
C ALA A 9 14.13 0.11 18.63
N TRP A 10 15.41 0.24 18.27
CA TRP A 10 15.96 -0.43 17.09
C TRP A 10 16.07 -1.95 17.27
N ILE A 11 16.52 -2.39 18.45
CA ILE A 11 16.61 -3.83 18.77
C ILE A 11 15.22 -4.45 18.75
N SER A 12 14.21 -3.80 19.36
CA SER A 12 12.84 -4.32 19.36
C SER A 12 12.26 -4.41 17.94
N LEU A 13 12.55 -3.45 17.07
CA LEU A 13 12.15 -3.49 15.66
C LEU A 13 12.84 -4.64 14.91
N GLY A 14 14.13 -4.87 15.16
CA GLY A 14 14.85 -6.01 14.58
C GLY A 14 14.28 -7.35 15.02
N ILE A 15 13.99 -7.50 16.32
CA ILE A 15 13.35 -8.72 16.88
C ILE A 15 11.97 -8.92 16.27
N ALA A 16 11.14 -7.87 16.20
CA ALA A 16 9.80 -7.94 15.60
C ALA A 16 9.86 -8.36 14.12
N PHE A 17 10.83 -7.85 13.36
CA PHE A 17 11.03 -8.20 11.96
C PHE A 17 11.43 -9.67 11.78
N CYS A 18 12.43 -10.13 12.53
CA CYS A 18 12.83 -11.54 12.52
C CYS A 18 11.69 -12.46 12.96
N TYR A 19 10.94 -12.07 14.01
CA TYR A 19 9.79 -12.82 14.49
C TYR A 19 8.73 -12.98 13.40
N GLY A 20 8.33 -11.91 12.73
CA GLY A 20 7.34 -12.00 11.66
C GLY A 20 7.81 -12.84 10.47
N ILE A 21 9.09 -12.78 10.10
CA ILE A 21 9.61 -13.63 9.01
C ILE A 21 9.56 -15.12 9.40
N ILE A 22 9.88 -15.46 10.64
CA ILE A 22 10.00 -16.86 11.09
C ILE A 22 8.62 -17.47 11.41
N PHE A 23 7.75 -16.71 12.07
CA PHE A 23 6.53 -17.24 12.67
C PHE A 23 5.25 -16.91 11.89
N THR A 24 5.32 -16.02 10.89
CA THR A 24 4.20 -15.78 9.96
C THR A 24 4.33 -16.70 8.75
N ASP A 25 4.43 -18.01 9.01
CA ASP A 25 4.35 -19.03 7.97
C ASP A 25 2.88 -19.30 7.64
N HIS A 26 2.50 -19.07 6.38
CA HIS A 26 1.14 -19.28 5.86
C HIS A 26 1.10 -20.48 4.90
N SER A 27 2.10 -21.37 4.96
CA SER A 27 2.27 -22.50 4.05
C SER A 27 1.16 -23.56 4.13
N HIS A 28 0.37 -23.60 5.21
CA HIS A 28 -0.68 -24.61 5.44
C HIS A 28 -2.09 -24.27 4.89
N GLU A 29 -2.24 -23.27 4.01
CA GLU A 29 -3.56 -22.81 3.55
C GLU A 29 -4.21 -23.67 2.45
N LEU A 30 -3.46 -24.55 1.77
CA LEU A 30 -4.00 -25.31 0.62
C LEU A 30 -5.03 -26.35 1.01
N GLU A 31 -4.89 -27.04 2.14
CA GLU A 31 -5.81 -28.09 2.56
C GLU A 31 -7.18 -27.55 3.03
N HIS A 32 -7.26 -26.25 3.31
CA HIS A 32 -8.49 -25.58 3.77
C HIS A 32 -9.23 -24.82 2.67
N LEU A 33 -8.80 -24.98 1.42
CA LEU A 33 -9.47 -24.42 0.25
C LEU A 33 -10.94 -24.88 0.19
N LYS A 34 -11.86 -23.91 0.08
CA LYS A 34 -13.29 -24.19 -0.02
C LYS A 34 -13.62 -25.01 -1.26
N ILE A 35 -12.89 -24.79 -2.34
CA ILE A 35 -13.10 -25.55 -3.58
C ILE A 35 -12.81 -27.04 -3.40
N LEU A 36 -11.82 -27.41 -2.56
CA LEU A 36 -11.53 -28.81 -2.26
C LEU A 36 -12.60 -29.44 -1.39
N GLN A 37 -13.09 -28.70 -0.39
CA GLN A 37 -14.11 -29.18 0.54
C GLN A 37 -15.47 -29.35 -0.12
N THR A 38 -15.85 -28.42 -1.00
CA THR A 38 -17.15 -28.45 -1.68
C THR A 38 -17.25 -29.62 -2.65
N GLU A 39 -16.13 -29.98 -3.28
CA GLU A 39 -16.10 -31.03 -4.31
C GLU A 39 -15.56 -32.39 -3.83
N ASP A 40 -15.16 -32.49 -2.55
CA ASP A 40 -14.52 -33.66 -1.92
C ASP A 40 -13.26 -34.10 -2.68
N LEU A 41 -12.35 -33.14 -2.91
CA LEU A 41 -11.12 -33.33 -3.67
C LEU A 41 -9.92 -33.56 -2.74
N GLN A 42 -9.16 -34.61 -3.03
CA GLN A 42 -7.93 -34.93 -2.32
C GLN A 42 -6.71 -34.44 -3.10
N LEU A 43 -5.85 -33.64 -2.44
CA LEU A 43 -4.54 -33.28 -2.95
C LEU A 43 -3.56 -34.46 -2.81
N LYS A 44 -2.77 -34.71 -3.85
CA LYS A 44 -1.54 -35.51 -3.75
C LYS A 44 -0.30 -34.63 -3.87
N GLU A 45 0.86 -35.24 -3.65
CA GLU A 45 2.17 -34.58 -3.67
C GLU A 45 2.37 -33.73 -4.94
N ALA A 46 2.88 -32.51 -4.74
CA ALA A 46 3.13 -31.57 -5.83
C ALA A 46 4.25 -32.07 -6.73
N LYS A 47 4.02 -32.02 -8.05
CA LYS A 47 5.10 -32.13 -9.03
C LYS A 47 5.37 -30.74 -9.59
N GLU A 48 6.55 -30.21 -9.28
CA GLU A 48 6.98 -28.88 -9.70
C GLU A 48 5.97 -27.77 -9.35
N GLY A 49 5.26 -27.86 -8.21
CA GLY A 49 4.27 -26.86 -7.79
C GLY A 49 2.87 -27.02 -8.39
N VAL A 50 2.63 -28.08 -9.17
CA VAL A 50 1.28 -28.49 -9.60
C VAL A 50 0.84 -29.74 -8.83
N TYR A 51 -0.35 -29.66 -8.24
CA TYR A 51 -0.93 -30.70 -7.40
C TYR A 51 -2.04 -31.43 -8.17
N PRO A 52 -1.93 -32.74 -8.41
CA PRO A 52 -3.03 -33.49 -9.01
C PRO A 52 -4.14 -33.68 -7.97
N LEU A 53 -5.38 -33.45 -8.40
CA LEU A 53 -6.59 -33.57 -7.58
C LEU A 53 -7.35 -34.85 -7.92
N TYR A 54 -7.78 -35.57 -6.89
CA TYR A 54 -8.54 -36.81 -7.04
C TYR A 54 -9.91 -36.71 -6.39
N LYS A 55 -10.93 -37.28 -7.05
CA LYS A 55 -12.27 -37.49 -6.53
C LYS A 55 -12.59 -38.97 -6.61
N ASN A 56 -12.85 -39.63 -5.49
CA ASN A 56 -13.09 -41.07 -5.43
C ASN A 56 -12.01 -41.89 -6.17
N GLU A 57 -10.73 -41.59 -5.89
CA GLU A 57 -9.55 -42.21 -6.53
C GLU A 57 -9.39 -42.00 -8.05
N LYS A 58 -10.33 -41.29 -8.70
CA LYS A 58 -10.22 -40.87 -10.10
C LYS A 58 -9.60 -39.49 -10.19
N LEU A 59 -8.67 -39.30 -11.13
CA LEU A 59 -8.10 -37.99 -11.42
C LEU A 59 -9.23 -37.04 -11.85
N TYR A 60 -9.42 -35.98 -11.07
CA TYR A 60 -10.40 -34.93 -11.32
C TYR A 60 -9.78 -33.79 -12.14
N GLY A 61 -8.55 -33.43 -11.81
CA GLY A 61 -7.89 -32.28 -12.40
C GLY A 61 -6.60 -31.89 -11.69
N TYR A 62 -6.25 -30.61 -11.77
CA TYR A 62 -4.98 -30.09 -11.28
C TYR A 62 -5.18 -28.78 -10.55
N LEU A 63 -4.37 -28.56 -9.51
CA LEU A 63 -4.30 -27.32 -8.75
C LEU A 63 -2.91 -26.72 -8.87
N SER A 64 -2.84 -25.42 -9.04
CA SER A 64 -1.61 -24.65 -8.92
C SER A 64 -1.88 -23.36 -8.18
N THR A 65 -0.82 -22.73 -7.67
CA THR A 65 -0.91 -21.40 -7.09
C THR A 65 -0.01 -20.43 -7.82
N GLY A 66 -0.45 -19.18 -7.86
CA GLY A 66 0.30 -18.07 -8.43
C GLY A 66 0.27 -16.87 -7.50
N SER A 67 1.28 -16.02 -7.63
CA SER A 67 1.46 -14.86 -6.73
C SER A 67 1.60 -13.56 -7.50
N SER A 68 1.07 -12.48 -6.93
CA SER A 68 1.24 -11.13 -7.48
C SER A 68 1.24 -10.07 -6.38
N GLN A 69 1.82 -8.90 -6.68
CA GLN A 69 1.75 -7.74 -5.78
C GLN A 69 0.41 -7.01 -5.94
N GLY A 70 -0.34 -6.89 -4.85
CA GLY A 70 -1.62 -6.19 -4.77
C GLY A 70 -1.55 -4.78 -4.21
N TYR A 71 -2.69 -4.23 -3.79
CA TYR A 71 -2.78 -2.92 -3.15
C TYR A 71 -2.30 -2.95 -1.69
N GLY A 72 -2.54 -4.03 -0.95
CA GLY A 72 -2.14 -4.14 0.45
C GLY A 72 -0.77 -4.80 0.66
N GLY A 73 -0.34 -5.63 -0.29
CA GLY A 73 0.89 -6.42 -0.25
C GLY A 73 0.81 -7.58 -1.25
N PRO A 74 1.69 -8.57 -1.16
CA PRO A 74 1.60 -9.76 -2.00
C PRO A 74 0.30 -10.52 -1.70
N LEU A 75 -0.24 -11.14 -2.74
CA LEU A 75 -1.36 -12.06 -2.65
C LEU A 75 -1.07 -13.32 -3.46
N GLN A 76 -1.75 -14.39 -3.11
CA GLN A 76 -1.62 -15.69 -3.73
C GLN A 76 -3.01 -16.24 -4.02
N VAL A 77 -3.19 -16.78 -5.22
CA VAL A 77 -4.44 -17.34 -5.72
C VAL A 77 -4.20 -18.79 -6.09
N ALA A 78 -5.12 -19.67 -5.69
CA ALA A 78 -5.20 -21.03 -6.17
C ALA A 78 -6.13 -21.08 -7.39
N VAL A 79 -5.70 -21.81 -8.42
CA VAL A 79 -6.50 -22.11 -9.61
C VAL A 79 -6.63 -23.62 -9.72
N VAL A 80 -7.87 -24.08 -9.92
CA VAL A 80 -8.18 -25.49 -10.19
C VAL A 80 -8.64 -25.63 -11.62
N SER A 81 -8.11 -26.61 -12.33
CA SER A 81 -8.59 -27.03 -13.64
C SER A 81 -9.06 -28.47 -13.62
N ASP A 82 -9.92 -28.83 -14.56
CA ASP A 82 -10.24 -30.22 -14.85
C ASP A 82 -9.11 -30.89 -15.66
N THR A 83 -9.36 -32.13 -16.10
CA THR A 83 -8.45 -32.90 -16.97
C THR A 83 -8.50 -32.48 -18.45
N SER A 84 -9.41 -31.59 -18.84
CA SER A 84 -9.51 -31.06 -20.21
C SER A 84 -8.74 -29.73 -20.39
N GLY A 85 -8.35 -29.09 -19.29
CA GLY A 85 -7.64 -27.82 -19.28
C GLY A 85 -8.56 -26.60 -19.15
N LEU A 86 -9.79 -26.82 -18.66
CA LEU A 86 -10.73 -25.76 -18.30
C LEU A 86 -10.67 -25.48 -16.80
N ILE A 87 -10.71 -24.19 -16.44
CA ILE A 87 -10.71 -23.78 -15.03
C ILE A 87 -12.08 -24.10 -14.42
N THR A 88 -12.08 -24.83 -13.31
CA THR A 88 -13.29 -25.15 -12.54
C THR A 88 -13.47 -24.25 -11.33
N GLY A 89 -12.43 -23.53 -10.92
CA GLY A 89 -12.58 -22.43 -9.97
C GLY A 89 -11.28 -21.80 -9.50
N THR A 90 -11.44 -20.67 -8.82
CA THR A 90 -10.32 -19.88 -8.29
C THR A 90 -10.60 -19.39 -6.88
N GLU A 91 -9.58 -19.39 -6.04
CA GLU A 91 -9.72 -19.00 -4.64
C GLU A 91 -8.52 -18.17 -4.17
N LEU A 92 -8.81 -17.04 -3.52
CA LEU A 92 -7.78 -16.21 -2.88
C LEU A 92 -7.36 -16.88 -1.57
N ILE A 93 -6.16 -17.46 -1.54
CA ILE A 93 -5.64 -18.16 -0.36
C ILE A 93 -4.99 -17.18 0.62
N LYS A 94 -4.01 -16.41 0.13
CA LYS A 94 -3.25 -15.47 0.94
C LYS A 94 -3.37 -14.07 0.39
N ASN A 95 -3.58 -13.09 1.26
CA ASN A 95 -3.56 -11.70 0.85
C ASN A 95 -3.29 -10.75 2.02
N PHE A 96 -2.75 -9.58 1.69
CA PHE A 96 -2.61 -8.46 2.63
C PHE A 96 -3.53 -7.28 2.24
N GLU A 97 -4.54 -7.55 1.42
CA GLU A 97 -5.47 -6.55 0.89
C GLU A 97 -6.31 -5.90 2.00
N THR A 98 -6.86 -4.72 1.71
CA THR A 98 -7.82 -4.09 2.60
C THR A 98 -9.10 -4.94 2.67
N PRO A 99 -9.64 -5.25 3.86
CA PRO A 99 -10.84 -6.09 4.00
C PRO A 99 -12.02 -5.62 3.16
N SER A 100 -12.30 -4.31 3.09
CA SER A 100 -13.35 -3.76 2.22
C SER A 100 -13.12 -3.97 0.71
N PHE A 101 -11.89 -4.17 0.25
CA PHE A 101 -11.61 -4.52 -1.15
C PHE A 101 -11.89 -5.99 -1.41
N VAL A 102 -11.46 -6.88 -0.52
CA VAL A 102 -11.76 -8.33 -0.59
C VAL A 102 -13.26 -8.56 -0.57
N ALA A 103 -13.98 -7.95 0.39
CA ALA A 103 -15.43 -8.06 0.47
C ALA A 103 -16.12 -7.54 -0.80
N LYS A 104 -15.61 -6.46 -1.39
CA LYS A 104 -16.16 -5.91 -2.64
C LYS A 104 -15.95 -6.85 -3.83
N LEU A 105 -14.80 -7.51 -3.93
CA LEU A 105 -14.50 -8.50 -4.97
C LEU A 105 -15.40 -9.73 -4.82
N SER A 106 -15.55 -10.25 -3.60
CA SER A 106 -16.44 -11.38 -3.32
C SER A 106 -17.91 -11.06 -3.65
N ASN A 107 -18.41 -9.89 -3.21
CA ASN A 107 -19.78 -9.46 -3.52
C ASN A 107 -20.04 -9.25 -5.02
N LYS A 108 -19.00 -8.97 -5.79
CA LYS A 108 -19.04 -8.83 -7.25
C LYS A 108 -18.76 -10.13 -7.98
N LYS A 109 -18.66 -11.26 -7.27
CA LYS A 109 -18.39 -12.60 -7.84
C LYS A 109 -17.15 -12.59 -8.74
N TYR A 110 -16.14 -11.82 -8.35
CA TYR A 110 -14.97 -11.57 -9.20
C TYR A 110 -14.18 -12.84 -9.51
N TYR A 111 -14.11 -13.78 -8.55
CA TYR A 111 -13.40 -15.05 -8.68
C TYR A 111 -14.12 -16.06 -9.61
N GLU A 112 -15.44 -15.94 -9.77
CA GLU A 112 -16.23 -16.81 -10.66
C GLU A 112 -15.95 -16.49 -12.14
N GLN A 113 -15.41 -15.31 -12.45
CA GLN A 113 -15.10 -14.91 -13.84
C GLN A 113 -14.06 -15.80 -14.53
N TYR A 114 -13.31 -16.61 -13.78
CA TYR A 114 -12.31 -17.49 -14.33
C TYR A 114 -12.85 -18.88 -14.66
N GLU A 115 -14.04 -19.23 -14.16
CA GLU A 115 -14.66 -20.53 -14.44
C GLU A 115 -14.91 -20.69 -15.96
N GLU A 116 -14.71 -21.91 -16.44
CA GLU A 116 -14.83 -22.31 -17.86
C GLU A 116 -13.82 -21.65 -18.82
N LYS A 117 -12.92 -20.79 -18.33
CA LYS A 117 -11.82 -20.25 -19.14
C LYS A 117 -10.73 -21.28 -19.38
N SER A 118 -10.01 -21.10 -20.48
CA SER A 118 -8.88 -21.96 -20.83
C SER A 118 -7.66 -21.62 -19.98
N LEU A 119 -6.84 -22.62 -19.66
CA LEU A 119 -5.61 -22.44 -18.90
C LEU A 119 -4.60 -21.45 -19.54
N ASN A 120 -4.67 -21.26 -20.86
CA ASN A 120 -3.79 -20.36 -21.61
C ASN A 120 -4.43 -19.01 -21.97
N ASP A 121 -5.60 -18.69 -21.43
CA ASP A 121 -6.23 -17.37 -21.59
C ASP A 121 -5.36 -16.25 -20.98
N GLU A 122 -5.58 -15.02 -21.42
CA GLU A 122 -4.73 -13.90 -21.06
C GLU A 122 -5.07 -13.25 -19.71
N PHE A 123 -6.28 -13.40 -19.20
CA PHE A 123 -6.79 -12.76 -17.98
C PHE A 123 -6.48 -11.26 -17.87
N GLN A 124 -6.58 -10.55 -18.98
CA GLN A 124 -6.40 -9.10 -19.06
C GLN A 124 -7.67 -8.36 -18.64
N LEU A 125 -7.48 -7.40 -17.73
CA LEU A 125 -8.56 -6.54 -17.31
C LEU A 125 -9.13 -5.74 -18.50
N LYS A 126 -10.45 -5.69 -18.59
CA LYS A 126 -11.23 -5.03 -19.66
C LYS A 126 -11.13 -5.70 -21.04
N LYS A 127 -10.48 -6.85 -21.15
CA LYS A 127 -10.50 -7.67 -22.36
C LYS A 127 -11.33 -8.92 -22.09
N ASP A 128 -10.87 -9.75 -21.17
CA ASP A 128 -11.47 -11.04 -20.83
C ASP A 128 -11.75 -11.20 -19.34
N VAL A 129 -11.33 -10.26 -18.49
CA VAL A 129 -11.72 -10.18 -17.07
C VAL A 129 -12.19 -8.75 -16.74
N GLU A 130 -13.31 -8.61 -16.04
CA GLU A 130 -13.87 -7.30 -15.68
C GLU A 130 -13.28 -6.73 -14.39
N ALA A 131 -12.70 -5.54 -14.45
CA ALA A 131 -12.18 -4.88 -13.26
C ALA A 131 -13.29 -4.40 -12.31
N VAL A 132 -13.11 -4.59 -10.99
CA VAL A 132 -14.03 -4.05 -9.99
C VAL A 132 -13.68 -2.60 -9.69
N SER A 133 -14.57 -1.67 -10.05
CA SER A 133 -14.40 -0.23 -9.78
C SER A 133 -14.11 0.03 -8.29
N GLY A 134 -13.08 0.82 -7.98
CA GLY A 134 -12.65 1.10 -6.61
C GLY A 134 -11.91 -0.03 -5.89
N ALA A 135 -11.62 -1.14 -6.59
CA ALA A 135 -10.71 -2.21 -6.19
C ALA A 135 -9.83 -2.67 -7.37
N THR A 136 -9.60 -1.78 -8.35
CA THR A 136 -8.96 -2.10 -9.64
C THR A 136 -7.55 -2.67 -9.51
N VAL A 137 -6.77 -2.20 -8.53
CA VAL A 137 -5.40 -2.70 -8.28
C VAL A 137 -5.45 -4.13 -7.75
N SER A 138 -6.35 -4.40 -6.80
CA SER A 138 -6.57 -5.74 -6.25
C SER A 138 -7.11 -6.70 -7.32
N SER A 139 -8.06 -6.26 -8.16
CA SER A 139 -8.52 -7.03 -9.33
C SER A 139 -7.35 -7.39 -10.25
N LEU A 140 -6.49 -6.42 -10.60
CA LEU A 140 -5.35 -6.67 -11.49
C LEU A 140 -4.37 -7.68 -10.89
N ALA A 141 -4.11 -7.57 -9.58
CA ALA A 141 -3.21 -8.48 -8.90
C ALA A 141 -3.76 -9.91 -8.84
N ILE A 142 -5.06 -10.09 -8.58
CA ILE A 142 -5.70 -11.40 -8.64
C ILE A 142 -5.64 -11.96 -10.05
N ALA A 143 -5.95 -11.17 -11.09
CA ALA A 143 -5.85 -11.63 -12.48
C ALA A 143 -4.44 -12.08 -12.87
N ASN A 144 -3.41 -11.34 -12.41
CA ASN A 144 -2.02 -11.72 -12.62
C ASN A 144 -1.65 -13.01 -11.86
N ALA A 145 -2.11 -13.17 -10.62
CA ALA A 145 -1.86 -14.36 -9.81
C ALA A 145 -2.59 -15.59 -10.38
N SER A 146 -3.86 -15.45 -10.79
CA SER A 146 -4.61 -16.51 -11.47
C SER A 146 -3.93 -16.92 -12.77
N ARG A 147 -3.41 -15.96 -13.55
CA ARG A 147 -2.67 -16.27 -14.78
C ARG A 147 -1.40 -17.06 -14.50
N ASP A 148 -0.62 -16.61 -13.53
CA ASP A 148 0.61 -17.28 -13.12
C ASP A 148 0.34 -18.73 -12.67
N ALA A 149 -0.71 -18.95 -11.86
CA ALA A 149 -1.14 -20.28 -11.45
C ALA A 149 -1.56 -21.14 -12.66
N SER A 150 -2.41 -20.57 -13.51
CA SER A 150 -2.97 -21.22 -14.70
C SER A 150 -1.89 -21.63 -15.70
N TYR A 151 -0.92 -20.75 -15.97
CA TYR A 151 0.17 -21.02 -16.90
C TYR A 151 1.09 -22.13 -16.37
N GLN A 152 1.27 -22.24 -15.06
CA GLN A 152 2.02 -23.37 -14.50
C GLN A 152 1.35 -24.71 -14.83
N ILE A 153 0.02 -24.82 -14.74
CA ILE A 153 -0.70 -26.03 -15.14
C ILE A 153 -0.60 -26.22 -16.67
N ALA A 154 -0.83 -25.15 -17.44
CA ALA A 154 -0.77 -25.17 -18.91
C ALA A 154 0.57 -25.72 -19.43
N HIS A 155 1.68 -25.23 -18.90
CA HIS A 155 3.03 -25.64 -19.31
C HIS A 155 3.40 -27.04 -18.82
N LYS A 156 3.19 -27.31 -17.53
CA LYS A 156 3.76 -28.51 -16.87
C LYS A 156 2.93 -29.77 -17.11
N VAL A 157 1.62 -29.62 -17.27
CA VAL A 157 0.70 -30.75 -17.44
C VAL A 157 0.29 -30.90 -18.90
N PHE A 158 -0.18 -29.83 -19.52
CA PHE A 158 -0.79 -29.87 -20.84
C PHE A 158 0.18 -29.50 -21.98
N GLN A 159 1.39 -29.03 -21.67
CA GLN A 159 2.40 -28.58 -22.64
C GLN A 159 1.86 -27.55 -23.64
N LEU A 160 0.95 -26.68 -23.17
CA LEU A 160 0.34 -25.65 -23.98
C LEU A 160 1.25 -24.43 -24.11
N GLU A 161 1.28 -23.84 -25.30
CA GLU A 161 1.85 -22.51 -25.46
C GLU A 161 0.95 -21.47 -24.77
N THR A 162 1.55 -20.60 -23.96
CA THR A 162 0.86 -19.51 -23.28
C THR A 162 1.27 -18.16 -23.89
N PRO A 163 0.34 -17.23 -24.07
CA PRO A 163 0.67 -15.92 -24.62
C PRO A 163 1.62 -15.17 -23.69
N ARG A 164 2.63 -14.51 -24.28
CA ARG A 164 3.52 -13.61 -23.54
C ARG A 164 2.80 -12.28 -23.34
N ILE A 165 2.51 -11.95 -22.10
CA ILE A 165 1.91 -10.65 -21.75
C ILE A 165 3.02 -9.72 -21.29
N GLU A 166 3.40 -8.81 -22.17
CA GLU A 166 4.32 -7.75 -21.82
C GLU A 166 3.65 -6.75 -20.86
N LYS A 167 4.37 -6.37 -19.80
CA LYS A 167 3.93 -5.31 -18.90
C LYS A 167 4.03 -3.97 -19.62
N SER A 168 2.91 -3.51 -20.16
CA SER A 168 2.84 -2.20 -20.81
C SER A 168 2.77 -1.07 -19.78
N TRP A 169 3.35 0.08 -20.14
CA TRP A 169 3.23 1.29 -19.33
C TRP A 169 1.79 1.80 -19.35
N ARG A 170 1.14 1.77 -18.19
CA ARG A 170 -0.22 2.30 -18.05
C ARG A 170 -0.18 3.79 -17.76
N LEU A 171 0.16 4.59 -18.78
CA LEU A 171 0.09 6.05 -18.69
C LEU A 171 -1.38 6.48 -18.75
N THR A 172 -1.86 7.06 -17.66
CA THR A 172 -3.20 7.65 -17.59
C THR A 172 -3.08 9.17 -17.37
N PRO A 173 -4.15 9.96 -17.58
CA PRO A 173 -4.14 11.38 -17.27
C PRO A 173 -3.73 11.69 -15.82
N LYS A 174 -3.93 10.73 -14.91
CA LYS A 174 -3.53 10.81 -13.50
C LYS A 174 -2.05 11.12 -13.33
N GLU A 175 -1.17 10.42 -14.06
CA GLU A 175 0.29 10.60 -13.94
C GLU A 175 0.71 11.99 -14.38
N GLY A 176 0.11 12.51 -15.46
CA GLY A 176 0.35 13.89 -15.94
C GLY A 176 -0.09 14.95 -14.92
N ILE A 177 -1.25 14.76 -14.28
CA ILE A 177 -1.75 15.66 -13.23
C ILE A 177 -0.83 15.63 -12.00
N VAL A 178 -0.39 14.45 -11.57
CA VAL A 178 0.55 14.30 -10.45
C VAL A 178 1.88 14.98 -10.75
N ALA A 179 2.43 14.80 -11.97
CA ALA A 179 3.66 15.47 -12.40
C ALA A 179 3.50 17.00 -12.38
N LEU A 180 2.37 17.53 -12.85
CA LEU A 180 2.08 18.96 -12.81
C LEU A 180 2.02 19.50 -11.37
N ILE A 181 1.35 18.80 -10.45
CA ILE A 181 1.30 19.19 -9.02
C ILE A 181 2.70 19.20 -8.39
N ILE A 182 3.58 18.26 -8.78
CA ILE A 182 4.98 18.24 -8.34
C ILE A 182 5.75 19.44 -8.88
N ILE A 183 5.58 19.78 -10.16
CA ILE A 183 6.22 20.94 -10.79
C ILE A 183 5.77 22.24 -10.12
N ILE A 184 4.47 22.42 -9.92
CA ILE A 184 3.93 23.60 -9.23
C ILE A 184 4.45 23.66 -7.79
N ALA A 185 4.54 22.53 -7.07
CA ALA A 185 5.13 22.49 -5.74
C ALA A 185 6.60 22.94 -5.74
N PHE A 186 7.37 22.49 -6.73
CA PHE A 186 8.76 22.93 -6.92
C PHE A 186 8.81 24.45 -7.14
N LEU A 187 8.05 24.99 -8.10
CA LEU A 187 8.02 26.42 -8.39
C LEU A 187 7.54 27.24 -7.18
N ALA A 188 6.55 26.76 -6.45
CA ALA A 188 6.00 27.41 -5.25
C ALA A 188 7.07 27.60 -4.15
N ILE A 189 7.91 26.58 -3.95
CA ILE A 189 9.01 26.62 -2.97
C ILE A 189 10.18 27.45 -3.51
N TYR A 190 10.53 27.29 -4.78
CA TYR A 190 11.61 28.03 -5.45
C TYR A 190 11.36 29.55 -5.40
N PHE A 191 10.18 30.00 -5.83
CA PHE A 191 9.77 31.42 -5.79
C PHE A 191 9.28 31.88 -4.41
N LYS A 192 9.21 30.99 -3.42
CA LYS A 192 8.67 31.28 -2.07
C LYS A 192 7.27 31.91 -2.09
N SER A 193 6.45 31.55 -3.09
CA SER A 193 5.13 32.15 -3.29
C SER A 193 4.06 31.45 -2.47
N LYS A 194 3.53 32.14 -1.46
CA LYS A 194 2.43 31.61 -0.63
C LYS A 194 1.19 31.30 -1.47
N LYS A 195 0.85 32.15 -2.45
CA LYS A 195 -0.31 31.95 -3.33
C LYS A 195 -0.22 30.63 -4.08
N LEU A 196 0.96 30.31 -4.64
CA LEU A 196 1.18 29.03 -5.33
C LEU A 196 1.11 27.83 -4.38
N ILE A 197 1.61 27.96 -3.14
CA ILE A 197 1.49 26.90 -2.13
C ILE A 197 0.03 26.58 -1.84
N TYR A 198 -0.81 27.59 -1.56
CA TYR A 198 -2.24 27.37 -1.28
C TYR A 198 -2.99 26.82 -2.49
N PHE A 199 -2.70 27.34 -3.69
CA PHE A 199 -3.27 26.84 -4.93
C PHE A 199 -2.92 25.36 -5.16
N ASN A 200 -1.65 24.99 -4.96
CA ASN A 200 -1.23 23.60 -5.14
C ASN A 200 -1.74 22.66 -4.05
N LEU A 201 -1.93 23.15 -2.82
CA LEU A 201 -2.61 22.40 -1.75
C LEU A 201 -4.07 22.13 -2.10
N PHE A 202 -4.76 23.09 -2.72
CA PHE A 202 -6.11 22.88 -3.24
C PHE A 202 -6.13 21.82 -4.35
N LEU A 203 -5.21 21.91 -5.32
CA LEU A 203 -5.06 20.87 -6.35
C LEU A 203 -4.75 19.51 -5.74
N GLY A 204 -3.85 19.45 -4.74
CA GLY A 204 -3.54 18.24 -4.00
C GLY A 204 -4.78 17.66 -3.31
N LEU A 205 -5.57 18.49 -2.63
CA LEU A 205 -6.81 18.07 -1.97
C LEU A 205 -7.80 17.43 -2.94
N VAL A 206 -8.05 18.09 -4.07
CA VAL A 206 -9.00 17.63 -5.08
C VAL A 206 -8.45 16.38 -5.77
N PHE A 207 -7.30 16.48 -6.44
CA PHE A 207 -6.80 15.41 -7.28
C PHE A 207 -6.15 14.26 -6.49
N ILE A 208 -5.14 14.54 -5.65
CA ILE A 208 -4.42 13.49 -4.90
C ILE A 208 -5.30 12.90 -3.80
N GLY A 209 -6.08 13.74 -3.12
CA GLY A 209 -7.05 13.33 -2.10
C GLY A 209 -8.26 12.63 -2.74
N PHE A 210 -9.28 13.40 -3.10
CA PHE A 210 -10.60 12.85 -3.45
C PHE A 210 -10.65 12.08 -4.78
N LEU A 211 -10.00 12.54 -5.86
CA LEU A 211 -10.09 11.83 -7.14
C LEU A 211 -9.22 10.57 -7.17
N PHE A 212 -7.98 10.65 -6.67
CA PHE A 212 -6.99 9.59 -6.85
C PHE A 212 -6.78 8.70 -5.63
N ASN A 213 -7.13 9.18 -4.43
CA ASN A 213 -6.85 8.52 -3.14
C ASN A 213 -5.40 8.00 -3.08
N ALA A 214 -4.45 8.86 -3.41
CA ALA A 214 -3.04 8.52 -3.63
C ALA A 214 -2.10 9.25 -2.66
N SER A 215 -2.60 9.65 -1.49
CA SER A 215 -1.77 10.25 -0.45
C SER A 215 -0.68 9.28 0.05
N LEU A 216 0.52 9.80 0.30
CA LEU A 216 1.54 9.05 1.03
C LEU A 216 1.02 8.65 2.41
N SER A 217 1.28 7.41 2.81
CA SER A 217 0.78 6.78 4.04
C SER A 217 1.86 5.90 4.69
N LEU A 218 1.67 5.56 5.96
CA LEU A 218 2.51 4.64 6.72
C LEU A 218 2.49 3.24 6.11
N THR A 219 1.34 2.79 5.59
CA THR A 219 1.22 1.50 4.89
C THR A 219 2.19 1.42 3.73
N HIS A 220 2.31 2.47 2.93
CA HIS A 220 3.25 2.49 1.80
C HIS A 220 4.71 2.37 2.25
N PHE A 221 5.10 3.05 3.34
CA PHE A 221 6.45 2.90 3.90
C PHE A 221 6.67 1.50 4.49
N GLY A 222 5.68 0.97 5.21
CA GLY A 222 5.72 -0.39 5.77
C GLY A 222 5.86 -1.46 4.69
N ARG A 223 5.17 -1.31 3.56
CA ARG A 223 5.29 -2.19 2.38
C ARG A 223 6.72 -2.22 1.86
N ILE A 224 7.36 -1.07 1.66
CA ILE A 224 8.77 -1.01 1.23
C ILE A 224 9.69 -1.69 2.24
N LEU A 225 9.48 -1.46 3.55
CA LEU A 225 10.31 -2.04 4.61
C LEU A 225 10.18 -3.57 4.68
N LEU A 226 9.03 -4.13 4.32
CA LEU A 226 8.82 -5.58 4.20
C LEU A 226 9.25 -6.14 2.82
N GLY A 227 9.75 -5.30 1.90
CA GLY A 227 10.13 -5.72 0.55
C GLY A 227 8.95 -5.89 -0.42
N TYR A 228 7.76 -5.42 -0.07
CA TYR A 228 6.56 -5.46 -0.91
C TYR A 228 6.55 -4.27 -1.88
N PHE A 229 7.39 -4.35 -2.92
CA PHE A 229 7.51 -3.28 -3.91
C PHE A 229 6.32 -3.26 -4.88
N PRO A 230 5.56 -2.15 -4.98
CA PRO A 230 4.51 -2.02 -5.98
C PRO A 230 5.10 -2.00 -7.40
N ASP A 231 4.46 -2.72 -8.31
CA ASP A 231 4.89 -2.75 -9.71
C ASP A 231 4.88 -1.34 -10.34
N ILE A 232 6.02 -0.94 -10.92
CA ILE A 232 6.23 0.41 -11.46
C ILE A 232 5.33 0.75 -12.65
N HIS A 233 4.96 -0.25 -13.45
CA HIS A 233 4.12 -0.07 -14.65
C HIS A 233 2.67 0.28 -14.28
N THR A 234 2.24 -0.07 -13.06
CA THR A 234 0.86 0.10 -12.58
C THR A 234 0.73 1.18 -11.50
N HIS A 235 1.79 1.44 -10.72
CA HIS A 235 1.79 2.39 -9.61
C HIS A 235 2.67 3.64 -9.87
N LEU A 236 2.80 4.05 -11.13
CA LEU A 236 3.70 5.13 -11.54
C LEU A 236 3.42 6.45 -10.79
N SER A 237 2.16 6.84 -10.60
CA SER A 237 1.80 8.06 -9.86
C SER A 237 2.29 8.06 -8.41
N TRP A 238 2.31 6.91 -7.74
CA TRP A 238 2.86 6.80 -6.38
C TRP A 238 4.39 6.90 -6.39
N TRP A 239 5.06 6.23 -7.34
CA TRP A 239 6.51 6.33 -7.51
C TRP A 239 6.97 7.76 -7.81
N LEU A 240 6.24 8.48 -8.66
CA LEU A 240 6.49 9.91 -8.92
C LEU A 240 6.40 10.74 -7.64
N LEU A 241 5.37 10.55 -6.81
CA LEU A 241 5.21 11.28 -5.55
C LEU A 241 6.33 10.97 -4.55
N VAL A 242 6.71 9.69 -4.39
CA VAL A 242 7.79 9.28 -3.48
C VAL A 242 9.14 9.83 -3.98
N ALA A 243 9.47 9.61 -5.25
CA ALA A 243 10.72 10.06 -5.84
C ALA A 243 10.85 11.59 -5.77
N ALA A 244 9.78 12.32 -6.10
CA ALA A 244 9.76 13.77 -5.96
C ALA A 244 9.92 14.21 -4.51
N THR A 245 9.17 13.61 -3.58
CA THR A 245 9.26 13.97 -2.15
C THR A 245 10.67 13.79 -1.60
N LEU A 246 11.31 12.65 -1.88
CA LEU A 246 12.67 12.38 -1.42
C LEU A 246 13.69 13.30 -2.10
N SER A 247 13.60 13.49 -3.42
CA SER A 247 14.50 14.37 -4.17
C SER A 247 14.44 15.82 -3.67
N LEU A 248 13.24 16.33 -3.42
CA LEU A 248 13.03 17.69 -2.92
C LEU A 248 13.57 17.87 -1.48
N ILE A 249 13.50 16.83 -0.65
CA ILE A 249 14.15 16.83 0.67
C ILE A 249 15.66 16.86 0.54
N ILE A 250 16.24 16.09 -0.38
CA ILE A 250 17.69 16.07 -0.62
C ILE A 250 18.17 17.46 -1.07
N ILE A 251 17.49 18.05 -2.06
CA ILE A 251 17.82 19.35 -2.66
C ILE A 251 17.62 20.49 -1.65
N TRP A 252 16.41 20.69 -1.13
CA TRP A 252 16.08 21.87 -0.31
C TRP A 252 16.16 21.66 1.21
N GLY A 253 16.20 20.42 1.69
CA GLY A 253 16.19 20.13 3.13
C GLY A 253 14.88 20.53 3.83
N LYS A 254 13.77 20.56 3.08
CA LYS A 254 12.44 20.95 3.58
C LYS A 254 11.41 19.89 3.21
N ASN A 255 10.36 19.78 4.03
CA ASN A 255 9.25 18.87 3.79
C ASN A 255 8.28 19.46 2.75
N VAL A 256 8.63 19.37 1.46
CA VAL A 256 7.82 19.97 0.38
C VAL A 256 6.47 19.28 0.24
N TYR A 257 6.42 17.95 0.38
CA TYR A 257 5.18 17.19 0.30
C TYR A 257 4.14 17.70 1.30
N CYS A 258 4.45 17.71 2.60
CA CYS A 258 3.52 18.22 3.60
C CYS A 258 3.22 19.71 3.38
N THR A 259 4.17 20.52 2.92
CA THR A 259 3.97 21.98 2.80
C THR A 259 3.11 22.38 1.60
N ALA A 260 3.21 21.69 0.47
CA ALA A 260 2.66 22.16 -0.80
C ALA A 260 1.85 21.12 -1.60
N ILE A 261 1.82 19.85 -1.20
CA ILE A 261 1.17 18.76 -1.96
C ILE A 261 0.11 18.02 -1.13
N CYS A 262 0.39 17.79 0.16
CA CYS A 262 -0.38 16.87 1.00
C CYS A 262 -1.87 17.26 1.10
N PRO A 263 -2.80 16.40 0.64
CA PRO A 263 -4.23 16.70 0.66
C PRO A 263 -4.76 16.81 2.10
N PHE A 264 -4.29 15.96 3.02
CA PHE A 264 -4.80 15.94 4.40
C PHE A 264 -4.41 17.19 5.20
N ARG A 265 -3.26 17.80 4.88
CA ARG A 265 -2.92 19.10 5.46
C ARG A 265 -3.84 20.20 4.91
N ALA A 266 -4.12 20.17 3.61
CA ALA A 266 -5.06 21.11 3.00
C ALA A 266 -6.45 21.01 3.65
N SER A 267 -6.96 19.81 3.91
CA SER A 267 -8.24 19.61 4.62
C SER A 267 -8.26 20.29 6.00
N GLN A 268 -7.23 20.07 6.83
CA GLN A 268 -7.15 20.69 8.16
C GLN A 268 -7.00 22.22 8.08
N MET A 269 -6.25 22.71 7.09
CA MET A 269 -6.08 24.15 6.88
C MET A 269 -7.39 24.83 6.48
N LEU A 270 -8.15 24.24 5.56
CA LEU A 270 -9.46 24.74 5.17
C LEU A 270 -10.42 24.73 6.36
N LEU A 271 -10.45 23.64 7.13
CA LEU A 271 -11.33 23.51 8.28
C LEU A 271 -11.03 24.55 9.37
N HIS A 272 -9.75 24.82 9.63
CA HIS A 272 -9.33 25.91 10.53
C HIS A 272 -9.67 27.30 9.98
N GLN A 273 -9.56 27.50 8.67
CA GLN A 273 -9.94 28.77 8.06
C GLN A 273 -11.45 29.01 8.15
N ILE A 274 -12.26 27.94 8.09
CA ILE A 274 -13.71 27.99 8.30
C ILE A 274 -14.04 28.27 9.77
N SER A 275 -13.33 27.66 10.72
CA SER A 275 -13.61 27.89 12.15
C SER A 275 -13.30 29.31 12.60
N GLY A 276 -12.23 29.92 12.09
CA GLY A 276 -11.73 31.22 12.55
C GLY A 276 -11.18 31.22 13.99
N ILE A 277 -11.20 30.08 14.68
CA ILE A 277 -10.76 29.93 16.07
C ILE A 277 -9.25 29.68 16.07
N ASN A 278 -8.49 30.54 16.74
CA ASN A 278 -7.05 30.41 16.87
C ASN A 278 -6.63 30.31 18.35
N ILE A 279 -6.62 29.08 18.88
CA ILE A 279 -6.15 28.83 20.24
C ILE A 279 -4.62 28.72 20.22
N LYS A 280 -3.96 29.54 21.04
CA LYS A 280 -2.52 29.41 21.27
C LYS A 280 -2.26 28.15 22.10
N MET A 281 -1.53 27.20 21.53
CA MET A 281 -1.13 25.97 22.23
C MET A 281 -0.09 26.27 23.30
N ASP A 282 -0.29 25.73 24.51
CA ASP A 282 0.72 25.77 25.57
C ASP A 282 2.03 25.12 25.09
N GLN A 283 3.16 25.76 25.42
CA GLN A 283 4.46 25.36 24.90
C GLN A 283 4.96 24.06 25.53
N SER A 284 4.60 23.78 26.79
CA SER A 284 4.98 22.55 27.50
C SER A 284 4.20 21.36 26.95
N LEU A 285 2.88 21.50 26.82
CA LEU A 285 2.02 20.48 26.21
C LEU A 285 2.43 20.19 24.75
N GLY A 286 2.72 21.24 23.97
CA GLY A 286 3.18 21.11 22.60
C GLY A 286 4.52 20.38 22.46
N LYS A 287 5.44 20.53 23.42
CA LYS A 287 6.71 19.78 23.46
C LYS A 287 6.50 18.31 23.83
N ALA A 288 5.61 18.02 24.78
CA ALA A 288 5.28 16.65 25.18
C ALA A 288 4.65 15.87 24.00
N LEU A 289 3.64 16.46 23.34
CA LEU A 289 2.96 15.87 22.19
C LEU A 289 3.84 15.76 20.93
N ALA A 290 4.96 16.48 20.85
CA ALA A 290 5.88 16.37 19.73
C ALA A 290 6.65 15.03 19.71
N PHE A 291 6.64 14.26 20.82
CA PHE A 291 7.17 12.90 20.85
C PHE A 291 6.19 11.87 20.28
N THR A 292 4.89 12.14 20.35
CA THR A 292 3.81 11.23 19.97
C THR A 292 3.96 10.62 18.57
N PRO A 293 4.30 11.38 17.49
CA PRO A 293 4.47 10.77 16.17
C PRO A 293 5.55 9.70 16.14
N LYS A 294 6.67 9.91 16.86
CA LYS A 294 7.78 8.94 16.87
C LYS A 294 7.40 7.65 17.59
N PHE A 295 6.69 7.79 18.70
CA PHE A 295 6.18 6.65 19.45
C PHE A 295 5.17 5.85 18.60
N LEU A 296 4.22 6.53 17.96
CA LEU A 296 3.23 5.87 17.11
C LEU A 296 3.85 5.21 15.88
N ILE A 297 4.84 5.84 15.23
CA ILE A 297 5.61 5.21 14.14
C ILE A 297 6.29 3.94 14.64
N TRP A 298 7.00 3.99 15.79
CA TRP A 298 7.66 2.82 16.35
C TRP A 298 6.65 1.71 16.66
N LEU A 299 5.54 2.03 17.35
CA LEU A 299 4.49 1.07 17.68
C LEU A 299 3.88 0.44 16.43
N SER A 300 3.52 1.25 15.44
CA SER A 300 3.00 0.74 14.18
C SER A 300 4.01 -0.13 13.45
N LEU A 301 5.29 0.25 13.40
CA LEU A 301 6.31 -0.59 12.76
C LEU A 301 6.50 -1.94 13.46
N ILE A 302 6.42 -1.98 14.81
CA ILE A 302 6.41 -3.24 15.56
C ILE A 302 5.24 -4.13 15.11
N LEU A 303 4.03 -3.56 15.03
CA LEU A 303 2.84 -4.30 14.59
C LEU A 303 2.94 -4.75 13.13
N ILE A 304 3.46 -3.90 12.23
CA ILE A 304 3.69 -4.23 10.81
C ILE A 304 4.68 -5.39 10.69
N PHE A 305 5.77 -5.36 11.44
CA PHE A 305 6.81 -6.38 11.38
C PHE A 305 6.35 -7.71 11.99
N ILE A 306 5.61 -7.69 13.09
CA ILE A 306 5.06 -8.92 13.70
C ILE A 306 3.98 -9.53 12.81
N SER A 307 3.08 -8.72 12.24
CA SER A 307 1.95 -9.22 11.44
C SER A 307 2.29 -9.49 9.98
N GLN A 308 3.44 -9.01 9.50
CA GLN A 308 3.80 -8.97 8.07
C GLN A 308 2.74 -8.30 7.17
N ASN A 309 1.81 -7.53 7.76
CA ASN A 309 0.68 -6.89 7.09
C ASN A 309 0.69 -5.36 7.36
N PRO A 310 1.19 -4.55 6.40
CA PRO A 310 1.24 -3.10 6.52
C PRO A 310 -0.12 -2.41 6.66
N SER A 311 -1.21 -3.07 6.26
CA SER A 311 -2.56 -2.51 6.26
C SER A 311 -3.20 -2.53 7.66
N LEU A 312 -2.92 -3.57 8.47
CA LEU A 312 -3.53 -3.75 9.81
C LEU A 312 -3.10 -2.68 10.82
N SER A 313 -1.95 -2.06 10.61
CA SER A 313 -1.32 -1.16 11.58
C SER A 313 -1.43 0.32 11.19
N SER A 314 -2.26 0.63 10.19
CA SER A 314 -2.44 1.98 9.66
C SER A 314 -3.53 2.73 10.44
N TYR A 315 -3.09 3.59 11.36
CA TYR A 315 -3.98 4.45 12.17
C TYR A 315 -4.24 5.82 11.51
N GLU A 316 -3.90 5.98 10.23
CA GLU A 316 -4.05 7.25 9.54
C GLU A 316 -5.47 7.46 9.00
N PRO A 317 -6.06 8.65 9.17
CA PRO A 317 -7.43 8.93 8.73
C PRO A 317 -7.53 9.29 7.23
N PHE A 318 -6.46 9.10 6.44
CA PHE A 318 -6.40 9.60 5.06
C PHE A 318 -7.34 8.82 4.13
N ALA A 319 -7.21 7.50 4.14
CA ALA A 319 -8.05 6.64 3.32
C ALA A 319 -9.52 6.81 3.69
N MET A 320 -9.85 6.90 4.99
CA MET A 320 -11.22 7.15 5.42
C MET A 320 -11.77 8.48 4.92
N LEU A 321 -10.99 9.57 5.00
CA LEU A 321 -11.44 10.88 4.52
C LEU A 321 -11.64 10.92 3.01
N PHE A 322 -10.72 10.35 2.23
CA PHE A 322 -10.72 10.53 0.77
C PHE A 322 -11.45 9.42 0.01
N SER A 323 -11.50 8.20 0.56
CA SER A 323 -12.30 7.10 -0.02
C SER A 323 -13.72 7.01 0.55
N LEU A 324 -14.01 7.77 1.61
CA LEU A 324 -15.28 7.74 2.35
C LEU A 324 -15.63 6.34 2.90
N LYS A 325 -14.61 5.51 3.12
CA LYS A 325 -14.74 4.17 3.71
C LYS A 325 -13.85 4.09 4.94
N GLY A 326 -14.47 3.93 6.11
CA GLY A 326 -13.77 3.77 7.37
C GLY A 326 -13.90 2.35 7.91
N GLU A 327 -12.82 1.85 8.52
CA GLU A 327 -12.80 0.56 9.22
C GLU A 327 -12.24 0.74 10.64
N GLY A 328 -12.83 0.03 11.61
CA GLY A 328 -12.34 -0.06 12.99
C GLY A 328 -12.11 1.31 13.65
N ILE A 329 -10.87 1.53 14.13
CA ILE A 329 -10.51 2.72 14.92
C ILE A 329 -10.52 4.03 14.11
N GLN A 330 -10.51 3.95 12.77
CA GLN A 330 -10.51 5.14 11.91
C GLN A 330 -11.75 6.02 12.14
N TRP A 331 -12.89 5.41 12.50
CA TRP A 331 -14.13 6.09 12.86
C TRP A 331 -14.00 7.04 14.05
N TYR A 332 -13.01 6.84 14.91
CA TYR A 332 -12.71 7.74 16.01
C TYR A 332 -11.60 8.73 15.62
N ILE A 333 -10.55 8.25 14.95
CA ILE A 333 -9.38 9.07 14.61
C ILE A 333 -9.73 10.21 13.67
N LEU A 334 -10.52 9.97 12.62
CA LEU A 334 -10.86 11.01 11.65
C LEU A 334 -11.67 12.15 12.28
N PRO A 335 -12.81 11.91 12.97
CA PRO A 335 -13.52 12.98 13.67
C PRO A 335 -12.65 13.73 14.67
N THR A 336 -11.85 13.04 15.49
CA THR A 336 -10.93 13.70 16.42
C THR A 336 -9.90 14.57 15.69
N ALA A 337 -9.35 14.11 14.56
CA ALA A 337 -8.42 14.88 13.75
C ALA A 337 -9.06 16.14 13.16
N LEU A 338 -10.28 16.04 12.65
CA LEU A 338 -11.02 17.16 12.07
C LEU A 338 -11.48 18.17 13.14
N ILE A 339 -12.05 17.69 14.25
CA ILE A 339 -12.45 18.55 15.38
C ILE A 339 -11.22 19.28 15.94
N GLY A 340 -10.10 18.58 16.15
CA GLY A 340 -8.86 19.20 16.56
C GLY A 340 -8.34 20.24 15.56
N ALA A 341 -8.57 20.03 14.27
CA ALA A 341 -8.20 20.97 13.22
C ALA A 341 -9.00 22.27 13.23
N LEU A 342 -10.24 22.27 13.76
CA LEU A 342 -11.00 23.51 14.00
C LEU A 342 -10.28 24.45 14.99
N PHE A 343 -9.56 23.90 15.96
CA PHE A 343 -8.84 24.69 16.97
C PHE A 343 -7.37 24.93 16.62
N PHE A 344 -6.74 23.98 15.93
CA PHE A 344 -5.32 24.03 15.56
C PHE A 344 -5.12 23.59 14.11
N SER A 345 -4.66 24.51 13.24
CA SER A 345 -4.63 24.32 11.78
C SER A 345 -3.89 23.09 11.22
N ASN A 346 -3.08 22.41 12.03
CA ASN A 346 -2.34 21.21 11.64
C ASN A 346 -2.36 20.16 12.77
N PHE A 347 -3.44 20.07 13.55
CA PHE A 347 -3.53 19.24 14.75
C PHE A 347 -2.97 17.81 14.56
N PHE A 348 -3.55 17.05 13.63
CA PHE A 348 -3.12 15.68 13.37
C PHE A 348 -1.73 15.65 12.71
N CYS A 349 -1.48 16.53 11.73
CA CYS A 349 -0.19 16.63 11.05
C CYS A 349 0.98 16.94 11.99
N ARG A 350 0.73 17.63 13.10
CA ARG A 350 1.74 18.02 14.08
C ARG A 350 1.98 16.95 15.14
N PHE A 351 0.93 16.26 15.60
CA PHE A 351 1.00 15.43 16.81
C PHE A 351 0.82 13.93 16.56
N PHE A 352 0.25 13.50 15.45
CA PHE A 352 -0.12 12.10 15.24
C PHE A 352 0.37 11.54 13.90
N CYS A 353 0.53 12.39 12.89
CA CYS A 353 0.84 11.98 11.52
C CYS A 353 2.20 11.27 11.39
N PRO A 354 2.22 9.98 10.99
CA PRO A 354 3.46 9.23 10.85
C PRO A 354 4.24 9.67 9.61
N VAL A 355 3.59 10.02 8.49
CA VAL A 355 4.27 10.52 7.28
C VAL A 355 5.07 11.80 7.58
N GLY A 356 4.46 12.74 8.30
CA GLY A 356 5.16 13.95 8.74
C GLY A 356 6.36 13.64 9.63
N GLY A 357 6.21 12.69 10.55
CA GLY A 357 7.30 12.20 11.41
C GLY A 357 8.45 11.55 10.63
N ILE A 358 8.14 10.68 9.67
CA ILE A 358 9.12 10.01 8.80
C ILE A 358 9.88 11.04 7.96
N LEU A 359 9.18 11.94 7.26
CA LEU A 359 9.84 12.94 6.41
C LEU A 359 10.71 13.91 7.23
N ASN A 360 10.28 14.29 8.43
CA ASN A 360 11.10 15.09 9.34
C ASN A 360 12.34 14.33 9.83
N TRP A 361 12.22 13.02 10.07
CA TRP A 361 13.37 12.17 10.38
C TRP A 361 14.36 12.11 9.21
N VAL A 362 13.89 11.95 7.97
CA VAL A 362 14.74 11.97 6.76
C VAL A 362 15.46 13.31 6.63
N ILE A 363 14.78 14.44 6.82
CA ILE A 363 15.39 15.78 6.80
C ILE A 363 16.48 15.91 7.87
N ALA A 364 16.22 15.41 9.09
CA ALA A 364 17.21 15.44 10.17
C ALA A 364 18.46 14.63 9.80
N ARG A 365 18.31 13.43 9.21
CA ARG A 365 19.43 12.62 8.73
C ARG A 365 20.21 13.31 7.61
N ARG A 366 19.51 13.88 6.63
CA ARG A 366 20.12 14.66 5.54
C ARG A 366 20.95 15.82 6.06
N ASN A 367 20.47 16.53 7.08
CA ASN A 367 21.22 17.65 7.68
C ASN A 367 22.45 17.16 8.48
N GLN A 368 22.35 16.03 9.18
CA GLN A 368 23.51 15.40 9.84
C GLN A 368 24.60 15.00 8.84
N VAL A 369 24.22 14.34 7.73
CA VAL A 369 25.15 13.97 6.66
C VAL A 369 25.80 15.22 6.05
N LYS A 370 25.03 16.27 5.77
CA LYS A 370 25.57 17.53 5.27
C LYS A 370 26.62 18.14 6.21
N GLN A 371 26.36 18.13 7.51
CA GLN A 371 27.31 18.61 8.52
C GLN A 371 28.60 17.79 8.55
N LEU A 372 28.50 16.46 8.44
CA LEU A 372 29.66 15.57 8.36
C LEU A 372 30.51 15.84 7.11
N ILE A 373 29.88 16.02 5.94
CA ILE A 373 30.57 16.36 4.69
C ILE A 373 31.25 17.71 4.79
N GLN A 374 30.59 18.71 5.40
CA GLN A 374 31.17 20.04 5.60
C GLN A 374 32.39 19.98 6.53
N LYS A 375 32.32 19.20 7.61
CA LYS A 375 33.43 19.00 8.53
C LYS A 375 34.62 18.30 7.84
N TYR A 376 34.35 17.23 7.08
CA TYR A 376 35.40 16.54 6.31
C TYR A 376 36.10 17.45 5.31
N LYS A 377 35.37 18.36 4.63
CA LYS A 377 35.95 19.37 3.73
C LYS A 377 36.71 20.49 4.44
N GLN A 378 36.54 20.66 5.75
CA GLN A 378 37.30 21.62 6.55
C GLN A 378 38.57 21.00 7.14
N ASP A 379 38.54 19.68 7.36
CA ASP A 379 39.65 18.89 7.90
C ASP A 379 40.61 18.34 6.80
N ALA A 380 40.23 18.44 5.52
CA ALA A 380 41.00 18.06 4.33
C ALA A 380 41.39 19.30 3.52
#